data_AF-A0A2N9NK88-F1
#
_entry.id   AF-A0A2N9NK88-F1
#
_cell.length_a   1.000
_cell.length_b   1.000
_cell.length_c   1.000
_cell.angle_alpha   90.00
_cell.angle_beta   90.00
_cell.angle_gamma   90.00
#
_symmetry.space_group_name_H-M   'P 1'
#
loop_
_entity.id
_entity.type
_entity.pdbx_description
1 polymer ?
#
loop_
_entity_poly.entity_id
_entity_poly.type
_entity_poly.pdbx_seq_one_letter_code
_entity_poly.pdbx_strand_id
1 'polypeptide(L)'
;MQNKRNPKWWTNEHESAWDRVKAAFKRDWDQTKHDFGGSQPDTDQDVDDTVKQAAGKQPIPPRGEPTYEEAEDAYRFGYGARSQYAKRYSDWNDQLETQLEQDWRETYQDRDWGRYRGSVRCGWDYLDKQGLRKAA
;
A
#
# COMPACT_ATOMS: atom_id res chain seq x y z
N MET A 1 -0.58 18.28 -8.76
CA MET A 1 -0.51 16.94 -9.37
C MET A 1 0.69 16.25 -8.76
N GLN A 2 0.51 15.24 -7.91
CA GLN A 2 1.66 14.49 -7.41
C GLN A 2 2.28 13.74 -8.60
N ASN A 3 3.55 13.97 -8.89
CA ASN A 3 4.29 13.21 -9.90
C ASN A 3 4.34 11.75 -9.44
N LYS A 4 3.46 10.90 -10.00
CA LYS A 4 3.45 9.47 -9.72
C LYS A 4 4.78 8.88 -10.16
N ARG A 5 5.59 8.42 -9.20
CA ARG A 5 6.88 7.77 -9.45
C ARG A 5 6.64 6.28 -9.68
N ASN A 6 7.17 5.79 -10.79
CA ASN A 6 6.93 4.43 -11.27
C ASN A 6 8.25 3.72 -11.55
N PRO A 7 8.38 2.43 -11.16
CA PRO A 7 9.51 1.63 -11.60
C PRO A 7 9.47 1.41 -13.12
N LYS A 8 10.63 1.09 -13.70
CA LYS A 8 10.80 0.92 -15.16
C LYS A 8 9.87 -0.12 -15.78
N TRP A 9 9.46 -1.12 -15.01
CA TRP A 9 8.55 -2.19 -15.44
C TRP A 9 7.06 -1.83 -15.32
N TRP A 10 6.73 -0.65 -14.77
CA TRP A 10 5.35 -0.23 -14.60
C TRP A 10 4.66 0.09 -15.92
N THR A 11 3.41 -0.37 -16.08
CA THR A 11 2.62 -0.20 -17.32
C THR A 11 1.22 0.31 -17.01
N ASN A 12 0.45 0.65 -18.05
CA ASN A 12 -0.95 1.04 -17.91
C ASN A 12 -1.84 -0.07 -17.31
N GLU A 13 -1.45 -1.34 -17.48
CA GLU A 13 -2.16 -2.46 -16.84
C GLU A 13 -1.97 -2.41 -15.32
N HIS A 14 -0.76 -2.14 -14.84
CA HIS A 14 -0.45 -1.96 -13.43
C HIS A 14 -1.22 -0.75 -12.85
N GLU A 15 -1.27 0.37 -13.58
CA GLU A 15 -2.06 1.55 -13.18
C GLU A 15 -3.55 1.20 -13.04
N SER A 16 -4.12 0.59 -14.07
CA SER A 16 -5.54 0.23 -14.10
C SER A 16 -5.88 -0.80 -13.02
N ALA A 17 -4.97 -1.74 -12.74
CA ALA A 17 -5.14 -2.72 -11.68
C ALA A 17 -5.10 -2.06 -10.31
N TRP A 18 -4.15 -1.13 -10.08
CA TRP A 18 -4.07 -0.36 -8.84
C TRP A 18 -5.33 0.47 -8.60
N ASP A 19 -5.82 1.18 -9.62
CA ASP A 19 -7.01 2.04 -9.49
C ASP A 19 -8.26 1.29 -9.00
N ARG A 20 -8.36 0.00 -9.32
CA ARG A 20 -9.47 -0.87 -8.86
C ARG A 20 -9.35 -1.27 -7.39
N VAL A 21 -8.13 -1.33 -6.84
CA VAL A 21 -7.88 -1.86 -5.49
C VAL A 21 -7.47 -0.80 -4.47
N LYS A 22 -7.01 0.38 -4.90
CA LYS A 22 -6.52 1.45 -4.00
C LYS A 22 -7.53 1.86 -2.92
N ALA A 23 -8.82 1.86 -3.25
CA ALA A 23 -9.88 2.17 -2.28
C ALA A 23 -10.00 1.09 -1.19
N ALA A 24 -9.75 -0.18 -1.53
CA ALA A 24 -9.73 -1.27 -0.56
C ALA A 24 -8.51 -1.18 0.36
N PHE A 25 -7.34 -0.84 -0.18
CA PHE A 25 -6.14 -0.57 0.63
C PHE A 25 -6.36 0.60 1.60
N LYS A 26 -6.98 1.68 1.13
CA LYS A 26 -7.33 2.82 1.99
C LYS A 26 -8.24 2.42 3.14
N ARG A 27 -9.32 1.69 2.85
CA ARG A 27 -10.25 1.20 3.88
C ARG A 27 -9.56 0.28 4.89
N ASP A 28 -8.70 -0.63 4.44
CA ASP A 28 -7.96 -1.56 5.30
C ASP A 28 -6.96 -0.81 6.22
N TRP A 29 -6.31 0.23 5.70
CA TRP A 29 -5.46 1.13 6.48
C TRP A 29 -6.25 1.90 7.54
N ASP A 30 -7.37 2.51 7.14
CA ASP A 30 -8.24 3.28 8.06
C ASP A 30 -8.78 2.38 9.18
N GLN A 31 -9.19 1.15 8.86
CA GLN A 31 -9.59 0.13 9.85
C GLN A 31 -8.44 -0.26 10.77
N THR A 32 -7.26 -0.56 10.21
CA THR A 32 -6.08 -0.93 11.01
C THR A 32 -5.70 0.19 11.97
N LYS A 33 -5.71 1.46 11.54
CA LYS A 33 -5.40 2.60 12.42
C LYS A 33 -6.46 2.84 13.47
N HIS A 34 -7.73 2.59 13.18
CA HIS A 34 -8.82 2.62 14.15
C HIS A 34 -8.60 1.60 15.27
N ASP A 35 -8.12 0.40 14.96
CA ASP A 35 -7.87 -0.66 15.95
C ASP A 35 -6.65 -0.37 16.87
N PHE A 36 -5.69 0.44 16.42
CA PHE A 36 -4.53 0.87 17.22
C PHE A 36 -4.76 2.19 17.99
N GLY A 37 -5.99 2.72 17.98
CA GLY A 37 -6.29 4.07 18.44
C GLY A 37 -7.64 4.28 19.13
N GLY A 38 -8.13 3.31 19.91
CA GLY A 38 -9.14 3.53 20.97
C GLY A 38 -10.59 3.86 20.56
N SER A 39 -11.51 3.03 21.07
CA SER A 39 -12.97 3.17 21.18
C SER A 39 -13.76 3.83 20.03
N GLN A 40 -14.53 2.98 19.36
CA GLN A 40 -15.62 3.23 18.41
C GLN A 40 -16.37 4.57 18.59
N PRO A 41 -16.54 5.35 17.51
CA PRO A 41 -17.74 6.14 17.30
C PRO A 41 -18.63 5.49 16.23
N ASP A 42 -19.93 5.47 16.48
CA ASP A 42 -20.96 4.92 15.59
C ASP A 42 -20.75 5.36 14.13
N THR A 43 -20.46 4.37 13.27
CA THR A 43 -20.34 4.57 11.81
C THR A 43 -21.71 4.33 11.16
N ASP A 44 -22.63 5.21 11.49
CA ASP A 44 -23.74 5.59 10.63
C ASP A 44 -23.59 7.11 10.44
N GLN A 45 -23.79 7.61 9.22
CA GLN A 45 -23.61 9.01 8.74
C GLN A 45 -22.33 9.27 7.92
N ASP A 46 -22.53 9.31 6.60
CA ASP A 46 -21.82 10.06 5.56
C ASP A 46 -20.32 9.80 5.28
N VAL A 47 -20.09 8.79 4.43
CA VAL A 47 -18.79 8.37 3.89
C VAL A 47 -18.15 9.32 2.86
N ASP A 48 -18.70 10.50 2.58
CA ASP A 48 -18.25 11.30 1.42
C ASP A 48 -17.57 12.65 1.71
N ASP A 49 -17.57 13.20 2.94
CA ASP A 49 -17.06 14.56 3.17
C ASP A 49 -15.80 14.72 4.05
N THR A 50 -15.29 13.68 4.70
CA THR A 50 -14.12 13.80 5.60
C THR A 50 -12.77 13.58 4.91
N VAL A 51 -12.74 13.03 3.69
CA VAL A 51 -11.48 12.74 2.98
C VAL A 51 -10.77 14.01 2.48
N LYS A 52 -11.49 15.12 2.31
CA LYS A 52 -10.92 16.37 1.74
C LYS A 52 -10.27 17.33 2.76
N GLN A 53 -10.23 16.99 4.05
CA GLN A 53 -9.54 17.82 5.06
C GLN A 53 -8.50 17.05 5.92
N ALA A 54 -8.25 15.77 5.64
CA ALA A 54 -7.41 14.91 6.49
C ALA A 54 -5.89 15.01 6.27
N ALA A 55 -5.40 15.92 5.41
CA ALA A 55 -3.97 16.23 5.32
C ALA A 55 -3.48 17.21 6.42
N GLY A 56 -4.37 17.67 7.33
CA GLY A 56 -4.03 18.77 8.23
C GLY A 56 -4.40 18.65 9.71
N LYS A 57 -5.26 17.69 10.13
CA LYS A 57 -5.76 17.66 11.53
C LYS A 57 -6.18 16.26 12.02
N GLN A 58 -5.30 15.27 12.07
CA GLN A 58 -5.52 14.04 12.85
C GLN A 58 -4.18 13.41 13.31
N PRO A 59 -4.18 12.59 14.38
CA PRO A 59 -3.02 12.38 15.25
C PRO A 59 -1.79 11.93 14.47
N ILE A 60 -0.68 12.60 14.77
CA ILE A 60 0.65 12.25 14.28
C ILE A 60 0.82 10.74 14.50
N PRO A 61 1.10 9.93 13.45
CA PRO A 61 1.43 8.52 13.64
C PRO A 61 2.51 8.41 14.73
N PRO A 62 2.53 7.35 15.55
CA PRO A 62 3.66 7.10 16.44
C PRO A 62 4.97 7.35 15.67
N ARG A 63 5.89 8.15 16.24
CA ARG A 63 7.11 8.62 15.57
C ARG A 63 7.77 7.47 14.79
N GLY A 64 7.78 7.56 13.46
CA GLY A 64 8.41 6.57 12.58
C GLY A 64 7.47 5.92 11.54
N GLU A 65 6.16 5.90 11.80
CA GLU A 65 5.17 5.30 10.89
C GLU A 65 4.85 6.23 9.70
N PRO A 66 4.75 5.72 8.47
CA PRO A 66 4.36 6.52 7.30
C PRO A 66 2.88 6.95 7.37
N THR A 67 2.53 8.08 6.75
CA THR A 67 1.13 8.43 6.48
C THR A 67 0.54 7.49 5.42
N TYR A 68 -0.79 7.51 5.23
CA TYR A 68 -1.40 6.71 4.16
C TYR A 68 -0.82 7.09 2.80
N GLU A 69 -0.64 8.38 2.51
CA GLU A 69 -0.08 8.86 1.25
C GLU A 69 1.36 8.39 1.03
N GLU A 70 2.15 8.31 2.10
CA GLU A 70 3.49 7.73 2.06
C GLU A 70 3.46 6.21 1.84
N ALA A 71 2.56 5.51 2.52
CA ALA A 71 2.39 4.06 2.40
C ALA A 71 1.72 3.63 1.09
N GLU A 72 0.92 4.50 0.46
CA GLU A 72 0.19 4.25 -0.79
C GLU A 72 1.16 3.89 -1.91
N ASP A 73 2.25 4.65 -2.05
CA ASP A 73 3.32 4.38 -3.01
C ASP A 73 3.89 2.96 -2.82
N ALA A 74 4.09 2.53 -1.57
CA ALA A 74 4.63 1.22 -1.23
C ALA A 74 3.61 0.08 -1.48
N TYR A 75 2.35 0.26 -1.09
CA TYR A 75 1.28 -0.70 -1.39
C TYR A 75 1.11 -0.89 -2.89
N ARG A 76 1.09 0.23 -3.63
CA ARG A 76 0.97 0.25 -5.09
C ARG A 76 2.14 -0.47 -5.75
N PHE A 77 3.36 -0.15 -5.33
CA PHE A 77 4.56 -0.82 -5.82
C PHE A 77 4.50 -2.34 -5.58
N GLY A 78 4.18 -2.77 -4.36
CA GLY A 78 4.08 -4.20 -4.01
C GLY A 78 2.98 -4.94 -4.78
N TYR A 79 1.81 -4.32 -4.92
CA TYR A 79 0.69 -4.88 -5.67
C TYR A 79 1.04 -5.06 -7.15
N GLY A 80 1.65 -4.06 -7.78
CA GLY A 80 2.12 -4.18 -9.16
C GLY A 80 3.29 -5.16 -9.30
N ALA A 81 4.18 -5.24 -8.31
CA ALA A 81 5.27 -6.20 -8.30
C ALA A 81 4.74 -7.64 -8.34
N ARG A 82 3.62 -7.94 -7.67
CA ARG A 82 2.99 -9.28 -7.73
C ARG A 82 2.67 -9.68 -9.16
N SER A 83 2.07 -8.81 -9.99
CA SER A 83 1.80 -9.15 -11.39
C SER A 83 3.07 -9.26 -12.23
N GLN A 84 4.09 -8.46 -11.93
CA GLN A 84 5.36 -8.46 -12.65
C GLN A 84 6.19 -9.73 -12.38
N TYR A 85 6.24 -10.17 -11.12
CA TYR A 85 7.22 -11.15 -10.65
C TYR A 85 6.61 -12.50 -10.23
N ALA A 86 5.30 -12.62 -10.04
CA ALA A 86 4.68 -13.87 -9.55
C ALA A 86 4.92 -15.10 -10.46
N LYS A 87 5.17 -14.90 -11.76
CA LYS A 87 5.52 -16.01 -12.67
C LYS A 87 6.89 -16.62 -12.38
N ARG A 88 7.81 -15.83 -11.80
CA ARG A 88 9.18 -16.26 -11.49
C ARG A 88 9.35 -16.61 -10.00
N TYR A 89 8.59 -15.93 -9.13
CA TYR A 89 8.65 -16.09 -7.69
C TYR A 89 7.25 -16.38 -7.16
N SER A 90 6.99 -17.63 -6.75
CA SER A 90 5.70 -18.01 -6.15
C SER A 90 5.44 -17.26 -4.85
N ASP A 91 6.50 -17.07 -4.06
CA ASP A 91 6.45 -16.53 -2.71
C ASP A 91 7.47 -15.40 -2.52
N TRP A 92 7.30 -14.63 -1.45
CA TRP A 92 8.29 -13.66 -1.01
C TRP A 92 9.54 -14.37 -0.46
N ASN A 93 10.62 -14.41 -1.24
CA ASN A 93 11.91 -14.98 -0.86
C ASN A 93 13.04 -13.93 -0.97
N ASP A 94 14.25 -14.29 -0.52
CA ASP A 94 15.39 -13.36 -0.46
C ASP A 94 15.80 -12.83 -1.84
N GLN A 95 15.64 -13.62 -2.90
CA GLN A 95 15.96 -13.19 -4.27
C GLN A 95 14.96 -12.16 -4.79
N LEU A 96 13.67 -12.40 -4.55
CA LEU A 96 12.63 -11.43 -4.88
C LEU A 96 12.81 -10.16 -4.03
N GLU A 97 13.07 -10.30 -2.74
CA GLU A 97 13.29 -9.17 -1.85
C GLU A 97 14.43 -8.27 -2.32
N THR A 98 15.56 -8.86 -2.69
CA THR A 98 16.71 -8.15 -3.24
C THR A 98 16.34 -7.40 -4.53
N GLN A 99 15.54 -8.02 -5.41
CA GLN A 99 15.07 -7.38 -6.64
C GLN A 99 14.14 -6.20 -6.35
N LEU A 100 13.19 -6.38 -5.44
CA LEU A 100 12.23 -5.33 -5.05
C LEU A 100 12.93 -4.15 -4.38
N GLU A 101 13.94 -4.41 -3.55
CA GLU A 101 14.75 -3.36 -2.93
C GLU A 101 15.50 -2.53 -3.99
N GLN A 102 16.10 -3.18 -4.98
CA GLN A 102 16.80 -2.49 -6.07
C GLN A 102 15.82 -1.62 -6.87
N ASP A 103 14.71 -2.18 -7.31
CA ASP A 103 13.67 -1.48 -8.06
C ASP A 103 13.09 -0.29 -7.25
N TRP A 104 12.92 -0.47 -5.94
CA TRP A 104 12.46 0.58 -5.03
C TRP A 104 13.45 1.73 -4.95
N ARG A 105 14.74 1.44 -4.72
CA ARG A 105 15.81 2.45 -4.62
C ARG A 105 16.02 3.20 -5.94
N GLU A 106 15.84 2.53 -7.08
CA GLU A 106 15.87 3.18 -8.40
C GLU A 106 14.68 4.14 -8.60
N THR A 107 13.51 3.80 -8.04
CA THR A 107 12.27 4.58 -8.20
C THR A 107 12.17 5.73 -7.21
N TYR A 108 12.61 5.51 -5.97
CA TYR A 108 12.47 6.42 -4.84
C TYR A 108 13.81 6.65 -4.15
N GLN A 109 14.41 7.81 -4.37
CA GLN A 109 15.70 8.19 -3.76
C GLN A 109 15.55 8.77 -2.34
N ASP A 110 14.35 9.23 -1.99
CA ASP A 110 13.96 9.87 -0.73
C ASP A 110 13.20 8.93 0.22
N ARG A 111 12.90 7.69 -0.22
CA ARG A 111 12.14 6.71 0.57
C ARG A 111 13.00 5.49 0.88
N ASP A 112 13.39 5.34 2.14
CA ASP A 112 14.19 4.20 2.60
C ASP A 112 13.44 2.86 2.49
N TRP A 113 14.10 1.85 1.93
CA TRP A 113 13.51 0.52 1.78
C TRP A 113 13.07 -0.09 3.13
N GLY A 114 13.89 0.04 4.18
CA GLY A 114 13.59 -0.51 5.50
C GLY A 114 12.29 0.03 6.09
N ARG A 115 12.01 1.32 5.91
CA ARG A 115 10.75 1.96 6.35
C ARG A 115 9.52 1.46 5.58
N TYR A 116 9.65 1.15 4.29
CA TYR A 116 8.51 0.86 3.41
C TYR A 116 8.33 -0.61 3.03
N ARG A 117 9.31 -1.47 3.31
CA ARG A 117 9.30 -2.92 3.01
C ARG A 117 8.03 -3.60 3.52
N GLY A 118 7.57 -3.26 4.71
CA GLY A 118 6.34 -3.82 5.29
C GLY A 118 5.10 -3.53 4.42
N SER A 119 4.94 -2.29 3.98
CA SER A 119 3.84 -1.87 3.10
C SER A 119 3.96 -2.50 1.70
N VAL A 120 5.17 -2.60 1.15
CA VAL A 120 5.42 -3.32 -0.11
C VAL A 120 4.98 -4.78 0.00
N ARG A 121 5.35 -5.45 1.10
CA ARG A 121 4.93 -6.83 1.36
C ARG A 121 3.42 -6.98 1.47
N CYS A 122 2.76 -6.08 2.19
CA CYS A 122 1.30 -6.06 2.24
C CYS A 122 0.65 -5.89 0.86
N GLY A 123 1.24 -5.08 -0.02
CA GLY A 123 0.81 -4.95 -1.42
C GLY A 123 0.96 -6.26 -2.20
N TRP A 124 2.11 -6.92 -2.06
CA TRP A 124 2.41 -8.21 -2.70
C TRP A 124 1.43 -9.32 -2.28
N ASP A 125 1.20 -9.45 -0.96
CA ASP A 125 0.38 -10.51 -0.37
C ASP A 125 -1.14 -10.28 -0.54
N TYR A 126 -1.57 -9.13 -1.08
CA TYR A 126 -2.98 -8.74 -1.10
C TYR A 126 -3.88 -9.73 -1.87
N LEU A 127 -3.42 -10.25 -3.01
CA LEU A 127 -4.19 -11.21 -3.80
C LEU A 127 -4.39 -12.54 -3.08
N ASP A 128 -3.38 -12.98 -2.33
CA ASP A 128 -3.44 -14.23 -1.57
C ASP A 128 -4.44 -14.07 -0.41
N LYS A 129 -4.40 -12.92 0.29
CA LYS A 129 -5.39 -12.58 1.34
C LYS A 129 -6.82 -12.49 0.79
N GLN A 130 -7.02 -11.91 -0.38
CA GLN A 130 -8.32 -11.85 -1.05
C GLN A 130 -8.83 -13.24 -1.45
N GLY A 131 -7.96 -14.12 -1.95
CA GLY A 131 -8.30 -15.51 -2.26
C GLY A 131 -8.75 -16.28 -1.02
N LEU A 132 -8.02 -16.14 0.09
CA LEU A 132 -8.37 -16.76 1.38
C LEU A 132 -9.71 -16.23 1.93
N ARG A 133 -9.95 -14.92 1.86
CA ARG A 133 -11.22 -14.31 2.31
C ARG A 133 -12.45 -14.76 1.53
N LYS A 134 -12.30 -15.14 0.25
CA LYS A 134 -13.40 -15.65 -0.58
C LYS A 134 -13.69 -17.14 -0.39
N ALA A 135 -12.76 -17.88 0.21
CA ALA A 135 -12.87 -19.31 0.45
C ALA A 135 -13.37 -19.67 1.86
N ALA A 136 -13.53 -18.67 2.74
CA ALA A 136 -14.07 -18.79 4.09
C ALA A 136 -15.55 -18.40 4.12
#